data_AF-A0A816FQZ5-F1
#
_entry.id   AF-A0A816FQZ5-F1
#
_cell.length_a   1.000
_cell.length_b   1.000
_cell.length_c   1.000
_cell.angle_alpha   90.00
_cell.angle_beta   90.00
_cell.angle_gamma   90.00
#
_symmetry.space_group_name_H-M   'P 1'
#
loop_
_entity.id
_entity.type
_entity.pdbx_description
1 polymer ?
#
loop_
_entity_poly.entity_id
_entity_poly.type
_entity_poly.pdbx_seq_one_letter_code
_entity_poly.pdbx_strand_id
1 'polypeptide(L)'
;MAGQEFSLRNANASVIELISGEEALNELKQVDDYFNSFSRFDLESRLQSSTATLDDYIASFAQRIVNWNEKQKQCIENYIDYINTRCIDQLQLLVLPARILVVLTDGKDASDDAHCRNNNVIVLPQHIVIMTDSKRETFIHELFHIWSRQKTNMKVRDELYASIGYHRISIDYQSELPSDLSEMKITNPDAPFVMKYFINLKKKNHQKNKIYKCTPIIHASRPFKPKYSTSMFDYLVATTIVLDEETYEPKQPLEYLPYDQAANFYAQIGNNTGYIMHPEEILADNFVLWMIATKNPNRLRTPTVVQNMNAIIARSVK
;
A
#
# COMPACT_ATOMS: atom_id res chain seq x y z
N MET A 1 22.99 -5.73 -20.10
CA MET A 1 22.88 -4.33 -20.56
C MET A 1 22.50 -3.53 -19.32
N ALA A 2 23.20 -2.46 -19.00
CA ALA A 2 22.85 -1.63 -17.84
C ALA A 2 21.41 -1.08 -18.01
N GLY A 3 20.66 -1.01 -16.91
CA GLY A 3 19.30 -0.47 -16.88
C GLY A 3 19.25 0.99 -17.35
N GLN A 4 18.06 1.46 -17.75
CA GLN A 4 17.87 2.88 -18.04
C GLN A 4 17.64 3.63 -16.73
N GLU A 5 18.42 4.69 -16.50
CA GLU A 5 18.38 5.50 -15.29
C GLU A 5 17.73 6.86 -15.54
N PHE A 6 16.99 7.35 -14.55
CA PHE A 6 16.38 8.67 -14.53
C PHE A 6 16.66 9.34 -13.19
N SER A 7 16.90 10.65 -13.21
CA SER A 7 17.09 11.42 -11.97
C SER A 7 15.75 11.88 -11.41
N LEU A 8 15.47 11.53 -10.15
CA LEU A 8 14.40 12.12 -9.35
C LEU A 8 14.99 13.22 -8.49
N ARG A 9 14.51 14.45 -8.65
CA ARG A 9 15.04 15.65 -7.99
C ARG A 9 14.40 15.87 -6.63
N ASN A 10 14.37 14.84 -5.79
CA ASN A 10 13.99 14.95 -4.38
C ASN A 10 15.17 15.42 -3.52
N ALA A 11 14.96 15.56 -2.20
CA ALA A 11 15.90 16.21 -1.29
C ALA A 11 17.35 15.68 -1.37
N ASN A 12 17.50 14.36 -1.59
CA ASN A 12 18.79 13.68 -1.70
C ASN A 12 19.09 13.14 -3.11
N ALA A 13 18.36 13.59 -4.13
CA ALA A 13 18.53 13.25 -5.54
C ALA A 13 18.64 11.74 -5.83
N SER A 14 17.51 11.04 -5.74
CA SER A 14 17.42 9.60 -6.04
C SER A 14 17.55 9.30 -7.54
N VAL A 15 18.01 8.09 -7.86
CA VAL A 15 17.98 7.52 -9.21
C VAL A 15 16.84 6.51 -9.31
N ILE A 16 16.02 6.63 -10.35
CA ILE A 16 15.03 5.62 -10.72
C ILE A 16 15.63 4.79 -11.85
N GLU A 17 15.70 3.48 -11.66
CA GLU A 17 16.34 2.56 -12.59
C GLU A 17 15.35 1.50 -13.06
N LEU A 18 15.21 1.37 -14.37
CA LEU A 18 14.39 0.35 -15.00
C LEU A 18 15.21 -0.93 -15.16
N ILE A 19 14.85 -1.96 -14.39
CA ILE A 19 15.51 -3.26 -14.42
C ILE A 19 14.59 -4.32 -15.06
N SER A 20 15.17 -5.37 -15.63
CA SER A 20 14.45 -6.53 -16.17
C SER A 20 15.31 -7.79 -16.13
N GLY A 21 14.78 -8.91 -16.66
CA GLY A 21 15.54 -10.16 -16.78
C GLY A 21 16.05 -10.70 -15.44
N GLU A 22 17.32 -11.12 -15.41
CA GLU A 22 17.94 -11.74 -14.23
C GLU A 22 18.07 -10.79 -13.04
N GLU A 23 18.33 -9.51 -13.28
CA GLU A 23 18.43 -8.51 -12.21
C GLU A 23 17.09 -8.32 -11.50
N ALA A 24 16.01 -8.10 -12.26
CA ALA A 24 14.65 -8.04 -11.72
C ALA A 24 14.25 -9.33 -10.99
N LEU A 25 14.67 -10.49 -11.51
CA LEU A 25 14.39 -11.79 -10.90
C LEU A 25 15.08 -11.93 -9.55
N ASN A 26 16.33 -11.50 -9.46
CA ASN A 26 17.11 -11.53 -8.22
C ASN A 26 16.51 -10.59 -7.15
N GLU A 27 15.93 -9.46 -7.54
CA GLU A 27 15.23 -8.56 -6.62
C GLU A 27 13.89 -9.14 -6.15
N LEU A 28 13.05 -9.63 -7.06
CA LEU A 28 11.69 -10.08 -6.72
C LEU A 28 11.64 -11.42 -5.98
N LYS A 29 12.69 -12.23 -6.07
CA LYS A 29 12.80 -13.50 -5.32
C LYS A 29 13.29 -13.34 -3.88
N GLN A 30 13.75 -12.15 -3.48
CA GLN A 30 14.16 -11.94 -2.09
C GLN A 30 12.96 -12.10 -1.17
N VAL A 31 13.18 -12.87 -0.10
CA VAL A 31 12.17 -13.03 0.96
C VAL A 31 12.15 -11.76 1.79
N ASP A 32 10.99 -11.10 1.80
CA ASP A 32 10.74 -9.87 2.53
C ASP A 32 9.49 -10.00 3.42
N ASP A 33 9.12 -8.90 4.05
CA ASP A 33 7.97 -8.82 4.96
C ASP A 33 6.65 -9.22 4.29
N TYR A 34 6.53 -9.02 2.98
CA TYR A 34 5.37 -9.43 2.21
C TYR A 34 5.27 -10.96 2.14
N PHE A 35 6.35 -11.66 1.76
CA PHE A 35 6.36 -13.13 1.72
C PHE A 35 6.18 -13.75 3.09
N ASN A 36 6.85 -13.21 4.11
CA ASN A 36 6.72 -13.69 5.48
C ASN A 36 5.30 -13.52 6.05
N SER A 37 4.49 -12.67 5.42
CA SER A 37 3.11 -12.42 5.81
C SER A 37 2.10 -13.27 5.05
N PHE A 38 2.49 -14.11 4.09
CA PHE A 38 1.52 -14.84 3.26
C PHE A 38 0.66 -15.80 4.07
N SER A 39 -0.64 -15.75 3.79
CA SER A 39 -1.56 -16.80 4.18
C SER A 39 -1.57 -17.93 3.14
N ARG A 40 -2.28 -19.01 3.48
CA ARG A 40 -2.64 -20.04 2.51
C ARG A 40 -3.44 -19.44 1.34
N PHE A 41 -4.43 -18.59 1.63
CA PHE A 41 -5.26 -17.96 0.61
C PHE A 41 -4.45 -17.08 -0.36
N ASP A 42 -3.43 -16.36 0.13
CA ASP A 42 -2.54 -15.54 -0.71
C ASP A 42 -1.89 -16.40 -1.79
N LEU A 43 -1.28 -17.54 -1.40
CA LEU A 43 -0.64 -18.46 -2.34
C LEU A 43 -1.63 -19.05 -3.33
N GLU A 44 -2.76 -19.56 -2.84
CA GLU A 44 -3.75 -20.22 -3.68
C GLU A 44 -4.35 -19.27 -4.72
N SER A 45 -4.70 -18.04 -4.31
CA SER A 45 -5.28 -17.05 -5.20
C SER A 45 -4.28 -16.44 -6.18
N ARG A 46 -3.01 -16.24 -5.81
CA ARG A 46 -2.01 -15.65 -6.72
C ARG A 46 -1.43 -16.63 -7.74
N LEU A 47 -1.42 -17.92 -7.40
CA LEU A 47 -0.99 -19.00 -8.30
C LEU A 47 -2.15 -19.75 -8.96
N GLN A 48 -3.39 -19.44 -8.58
CA GLN A 48 -4.58 -20.11 -9.10
C GLN A 48 -4.56 -21.62 -8.86
N SER A 49 -4.02 -22.05 -7.71
CA SER A 49 -3.79 -23.47 -7.39
C SER A 49 -3.99 -23.75 -5.91
N SER A 50 -4.82 -24.74 -5.56
CA SER A 50 -5.10 -25.12 -4.16
C SER A 50 -3.95 -25.86 -3.47
N THR A 51 -2.85 -26.14 -4.18
CA THR A 51 -1.65 -26.79 -3.64
C THR A 51 -0.42 -25.90 -3.76
N ALA A 52 -0.62 -24.61 -4.02
CA ALA A 52 0.44 -23.62 -4.20
C ALA A 52 1.33 -23.51 -2.95
N THR A 53 2.64 -23.48 -3.17
CA THR A 53 3.65 -23.23 -2.14
C THR A 53 4.33 -21.87 -2.35
N LEU A 54 5.05 -21.39 -1.33
CA LEU A 54 5.87 -20.18 -1.47
C LEU A 54 6.97 -20.35 -2.52
N ASP A 55 7.59 -21.54 -2.60
CA ASP A 55 8.60 -21.83 -3.61
C ASP A 55 8.02 -21.77 -5.03
N ASP A 56 6.79 -22.27 -5.24
CA ASP A 56 6.09 -22.13 -6.52
C ASP A 56 5.87 -20.64 -6.86
N TYR A 57 5.53 -19.83 -5.87
CA TYR A 57 5.28 -18.41 -6.06
C TYR A 57 6.56 -17.66 -6.46
N ILE A 58 7.65 -17.91 -5.73
CA ILE A 58 8.99 -17.37 -6.00
C ILE A 58 9.49 -17.83 -7.38
N ALA A 59 9.28 -19.10 -7.75
CA ALA A 59 9.64 -19.63 -9.05
C ALA A 59 8.86 -18.96 -10.19
N SER A 60 7.61 -18.58 -9.96
CA SER A 60 6.72 -18.00 -10.98
C SER A 60 7.22 -16.65 -11.52
N PHE A 61 8.00 -15.86 -10.76
CA PHE A 61 8.50 -14.55 -11.21
C PHE A 61 9.32 -14.62 -12.50
N ALA A 62 10.03 -15.73 -12.75
CA ALA A 62 10.80 -15.90 -13.97
C ALA A 62 9.95 -15.84 -15.25
N GLN A 63 8.66 -16.16 -15.15
CA GLN A 63 7.70 -16.10 -16.26
C GLN A 63 6.87 -14.80 -16.27
N ARG A 64 6.87 -14.05 -15.16
CA ARG A 64 6.03 -12.86 -14.98
C ARG A 64 6.78 -11.57 -15.30
N ILE A 65 8.12 -11.54 -15.18
CA ILE A 65 8.93 -10.36 -15.50
C ILE A 65 8.91 -10.11 -17.01
N VAL A 66 8.66 -8.85 -17.38
CA VAL A 66 8.58 -8.40 -18.77
C VAL A 66 9.75 -7.45 -19.06
N ASN A 67 10.23 -7.45 -20.30
CA ASN A 67 11.24 -6.49 -20.75
C ASN A 67 10.60 -5.13 -21.10
N TRP A 68 11.29 -4.06 -20.73
CA TRP A 68 10.91 -2.70 -21.10
C TRP A 68 11.04 -2.44 -22.59
N ASN A 69 9.98 -1.91 -23.22
CA ASN A 69 10.05 -1.35 -24.56
C ASN A 69 10.21 0.19 -24.53
N GLU A 70 10.60 0.77 -25.66
CA GLU A 70 10.87 2.23 -25.78
C GLU A 70 9.65 3.10 -25.44
N LYS A 71 8.43 2.66 -25.78
CA LYS A 71 7.22 3.40 -25.44
C LYS A 71 6.97 3.44 -23.93
N GLN A 72 7.20 2.32 -23.23
CA GLN A 72 7.07 2.24 -21.78
C GLN A 72 8.15 3.07 -21.07
N LYS A 73 9.39 3.01 -21.54
CA LYS A 73 10.49 3.86 -21.05
C LYS A 73 10.16 5.33 -21.16
N GLN A 74 9.64 5.76 -22.32
CA GLN A 74 9.16 7.13 -22.52
C GLN A 74 8.00 7.49 -21.58
N CYS A 75 7.08 6.56 -21.28
CA CYS A 75 6.02 6.83 -20.31
C CYS A 75 6.60 7.12 -18.91
N ILE A 76 7.56 6.32 -18.44
CA ILE A 76 8.22 6.55 -17.15
C ILE A 76 9.00 7.86 -17.15
N GLU A 77 9.76 8.14 -18.21
CA GLU A 77 10.46 9.43 -18.37
C GLU A 77 9.50 10.61 -18.22
N ASN A 78 8.34 10.56 -18.90
CA ASN A 78 7.31 11.60 -18.81
C ASN A 78 6.71 11.73 -17.40
N TYR A 79 6.53 10.62 -16.67
CA TYR A 79 6.07 10.68 -15.28
C TYR A 79 7.09 11.39 -14.40
N ILE A 80 8.36 11.03 -14.53
CA ILE A 80 9.47 11.58 -13.74
C ILE A 80 9.69 13.06 -14.08
N ASP A 81 9.65 13.44 -15.35
CA ASP A 81 9.75 14.83 -15.79
C ASP A 81 8.61 15.68 -15.23
N TYR A 82 7.39 15.15 -15.24
CA TYR A 82 6.27 15.82 -14.60
C TYR A 82 6.51 16.01 -13.10
N ILE A 83 6.94 14.98 -12.38
CA ILE A 83 7.20 15.06 -10.93
C ILE A 83 8.32 16.09 -10.65
N ASN A 84 9.41 16.04 -11.41
CA ASN A 84 10.56 16.95 -11.28
C ASN A 84 10.24 18.41 -11.62
N THR A 85 9.18 18.69 -12.38
CA THR A 85 8.85 20.05 -12.84
C THR A 85 7.61 20.61 -12.16
N ARG A 86 6.59 19.79 -11.93
CA ARG A 86 5.28 20.21 -11.41
C ARG A 86 5.10 19.93 -9.93
N CYS A 87 5.81 18.95 -9.38
CA CYS A 87 5.73 18.57 -7.97
C CYS A 87 7.02 18.92 -7.20
N ILE A 88 7.89 19.75 -7.77
CA ILE A 88 9.26 19.94 -7.26
C ILE A 88 9.30 20.45 -5.82
N ASP A 89 8.41 21.36 -5.44
CA ASP A 89 8.36 21.93 -4.09
C ASP A 89 8.06 20.85 -3.03
N GLN A 90 7.11 19.95 -3.33
CA GLN A 90 6.79 18.81 -2.46
C GLN A 90 7.88 17.75 -2.51
N LEU A 91 8.40 17.46 -3.71
CA LEU A 91 9.44 16.45 -3.93
C LEU A 91 10.72 16.78 -3.15
N GLN A 92 11.09 18.05 -3.04
CA GLN A 92 12.23 18.53 -2.27
C GLN A 92 12.08 18.36 -0.75
N LEU A 93 10.90 17.98 -0.26
CA LEU A 93 10.69 17.61 1.14
C LEU A 93 10.88 16.11 1.40
N LEU A 94 11.13 15.31 0.36
CA LEU A 94 11.19 13.86 0.47
C LEU A 94 12.63 13.35 0.42
N VAL A 95 13.03 12.66 1.47
CA VAL A 95 14.23 11.81 1.47
C VAL A 95 13.80 10.39 1.08
N LEU A 96 14.25 9.94 -0.08
CA LEU A 96 13.96 8.63 -0.68
C LEU A 96 15.26 7.80 -0.75
N PRO A 97 15.19 6.47 -0.94
CA PRO A 97 16.37 5.65 -1.22
C PRO A 97 17.20 6.23 -2.38
N ALA A 98 18.54 6.10 -2.31
CA ALA A 98 19.42 6.62 -3.37
C ALA A 98 19.13 5.98 -4.74
N ARG A 99 18.70 4.71 -4.75
CA ARG A 99 18.25 3.99 -5.95
C ARG A 99 16.87 3.41 -5.70
N ILE A 100 15.93 3.68 -6.61
CA ILE A 100 14.59 3.08 -6.68
C ILE A 100 14.55 2.23 -7.95
N LEU A 101 14.30 0.94 -7.79
CA LEU A 101 14.24 0.00 -8.90
C LEU A 101 12.79 -0.12 -9.36
N VAL A 102 12.57 -0.13 -10.68
CA VAL A 102 11.24 -0.35 -11.26
C VAL A 102 11.26 -1.60 -12.12
N VAL A 103 10.42 -2.57 -11.75
CA VAL A 103 10.27 -3.84 -12.44
C VAL A 103 8.94 -3.85 -13.18
N LEU A 104 8.95 -4.33 -14.42
CA LEU A 104 7.75 -4.53 -15.22
C LEU A 104 7.31 -6.00 -15.14
N THR A 105 6.01 -6.26 -14.92
CA THR A 105 5.45 -7.62 -14.92
C THR A 105 4.27 -7.78 -15.88
N ASP A 106 3.83 -9.02 -16.10
CA ASP A 106 2.59 -9.32 -16.83
C ASP A 106 1.31 -9.01 -16.03
N GLY A 107 1.45 -8.57 -14.77
CA GLY A 107 0.38 -8.18 -13.85
C GLY A 107 -0.16 -9.31 -12.99
N LYS A 108 0.07 -10.58 -13.35
CA LYS A 108 -0.58 -11.69 -12.65
C LYS A 108 -0.02 -11.93 -11.25
N ASP A 109 1.16 -11.42 -10.92
CA ASP A 109 1.78 -11.58 -9.59
C ASP A 109 0.96 -10.89 -8.48
N ALA A 110 0.33 -9.76 -8.82
CA ALA A 110 -0.42 -8.95 -7.88
C ALA A 110 -1.87 -8.64 -8.31
N SER A 111 -2.49 -9.51 -9.13
CA SER A 111 -3.86 -9.30 -9.64
C SER A 111 -4.02 -7.98 -10.41
N ASP A 112 -3.09 -7.70 -11.30
CA ASP A 112 -3.04 -6.50 -12.16
C ASP A 112 -2.82 -5.17 -11.42
N ASP A 113 -2.43 -5.22 -10.14
CA ASP A 113 -2.16 -4.03 -9.33
C ASP A 113 -0.68 -3.64 -9.28
N ALA A 114 -0.42 -2.34 -9.22
CA ALA A 114 0.90 -1.83 -8.86
C ALA A 114 1.16 -2.12 -7.37
N HIS A 115 2.42 -2.29 -7.00
CA HIS A 115 2.80 -2.41 -5.61
C HIS A 115 4.30 -2.20 -5.43
N CYS A 116 4.73 -2.03 -4.19
CA CYS A 116 6.14 -1.94 -3.84
C CYS A 116 6.63 -3.14 -3.02
N ARG A 117 7.86 -3.57 -3.30
CA ARG A 117 8.57 -4.67 -2.61
C ARG A 117 9.88 -4.17 -2.01
N ASN A 118 10.39 -4.88 -1.00
CA ASN A 118 11.61 -4.49 -0.29
C ASN A 118 11.56 -3.01 0.16
N ASN A 119 12.71 -2.34 0.26
CA ASN A 119 12.78 -0.93 0.63
C ASN A 119 12.72 0.02 -0.57
N ASN A 120 12.89 -0.46 -1.80
CA ASN A 120 13.15 0.42 -2.94
C ASN A 120 12.69 -0.12 -4.29
N VAL A 121 11.83 -1.16 -4.33
CA VAL A 121 11.36 -1.75 -5.59
C VAL A 121 9.90 -1.37 -5.84
N ILE A 122 9.61 -0.77 -6.99
CA ILE A 122 8.27 -0.56 -7.51
C ILE A 122 8.01 -1.62 -8.58
N VAL A 123 6.88 -2.31 -8.50
CA VAL A 123 6.46 -3.34 -9.47
C VAL A 123 5.24 -2.82 -10.22
N LEU A 124 5.36 -2.71 -11.55
CA LEU A 124 4.30 -2.20 -12.41
C LEU A 124 3.81 -3.28 -13.39
N PRO A 125 2.51 -3.59 -13.42
CA PRO A 125 1.90 -4.34 -14.51
C PRO A 125 2.08 -3.62 -15.85
N GLN A 126 2.47 -4.32 -16.91
CA GLN A 126 2.78 -3.71 -18.20
C GLN A 126 1.64 -2.88 -18.81
N HIS A 127 0.39 -3.23 -18.50
CA HIS A 127 -0.81 -2.58 -19.03
C HIS A 127 -1.08 -1.22 -18.37
N ILE A 128 -0.50 -0.95 -17.19
CA ILE A 128 -0.65 0.34 -16.50
C ILE A 128 0.41 1.37 -16.92
N VAL A 129 1.47 0.97 -17.62
CA VAL A 129 2.53 1.88 -18.09
C VAL A 129 2.12 2.54 -19.41
N ILE A 130 1.19 3.49 -19.32
CA ILE A 130 0.63 4.25 -20.45
C ILE A 130 0.52 5.74 -20.14
N MET A 131 0.74 6.60 -21.13
CA MET A 131 0.79 8.06 -20.96
C MET A 131 -0.59 8.67 -20.65
N THR A 132 -0.99 8.63 -19.38
CA THR A 132 -2.22 9.24 -18.86
C THR A 132 -1.96 9.83 -17.47
N ASP A 133 -2.74 10.84 -17.08
CA ASP A 133 -2.61 11.45 -15.74
C ASP A 133 -2.86 10.43 -14.63
N SER A 134 -3.89 9.59 -14.76
CA SER A 134 -4.22 8.56 -13.77
C SER A 134 -3.08 7.56 -13.55
N LYS A 135 -2.34 7.15 -14.60
CA LYS A 135 -1.22 6.21 -14.44
C LYS A 135 0.05 6.86 -13.88
N ARG A 136 0.26 8.14 -14.19
CA ARG A 136 1.27 8.93 -13.49
C ARG A 136 0.93 9.08 -12.01
N GLU A 137 -0.34 9.29 -11.67
CA GLU A 137 -0.82 9.36 -10.30
C GLU A 137 -0.62 8.03 -9.57
N THR A 138 -0.85 6.88 -10.22
CA THR A 138 -0.44 5.57 -9.67
C THR A 138 1.07 5.52 -9.39
N PHE A 139 1.93 5.99 -10.30
CA PHE A 139 3.36 6.02 -10.02
C PHE A 139 3.73 6.91 -8.81
N ILE A 140 3.05 8.04 -8.62
CA ILE A 140 3.22 8.91 -7.45
C ILE A 140 2.72 8.20 -6.17
N HIS A 141 1.63 7.44 -6.27
CA HIS A 141 1.11 6.60 -5.19
C HIS A 141 2.18 5.58 -4.75
N GLU A 142 2.82 4.87 -5.68
CA GLU A 142 3.91 3.94 -5.35
C GLU A 142 5.12 4.63 -4.69
N LEU A 143 5.45 5.86 -5.10
CA LEU A 143 6.51 6.63 -4.44
C LEU A 143 6.19 6.93 -2.97
N PHE A 144 4.91 7.05 -2.58
CA PHE A 144 4.53 7.16 -1.18
C PHE A 144 4.93 5.90 -0.42
N HIS A 145 4.63 4.72 -0.95
CA HIS A 145 4.98 3.45 -0.30
C HIS A 145 6.47 3.27 -0.14
N ILE A 146 7.27 3.66 -1.14
CA ILE A 146 8.74 3.66 -1.03
C ILE A 146 9.19 4.64 0.06
N TRP A 147 8.61 5.84 0.12
CA TRP A 147 8.97 6.83 1.13
C TRP A 147 8.56 6.41 2.55
N SER A 148 7.32 5.95 2.74
CA SER A 148 6.70 5.66 4.05
C SER A 148 7.35 4.45 4.73
N ARG A 149 7.82 3.47 3.95
CA ARG A 149 8.46 2.24 4.47
C ARG A 149 9.89 2.44 4.96
N GLN A 150 10.54 3.56 4.60
CA GLN A 150 11.90 3.82 5.07
C GLN A 150 11.94 3.95 6.58
N LYS A 151 12.93 3.31 7.20
CA LYS A 151 13.16 3.40 8.65
C LYS A 151 13.29 4.86 9.13
N THR A 152 13.91 5.72 8.32
CA THR A 152 14.07 7.15 8.60
C THR A 152 12.75 7.92 8.61
N ASN A 153 11.73 7.42 7.91
CA ASN A 153 10.44 8.07 7.73
C ASN A 153 9.33 7.44 8.60
N MET A 154 9.60 6.34 9.31
CA MET A 154 8.60 5.63 10.13
C MET A 154 7.90 6.54 11.14
N LYS A 155 8.62 7.46 11.79
CA LYS A 155 8.00 8.39 12.75
C LYS A 155 7.00 9.32 12.04
N VAL A 156 7.38 9.84 10.87
CA VAL A 156 6.52 10.72 10.06
C VAL A 156 5.31 9.95 9.56
N ARG A 157 5.49 8.70 9.10
CA ARG A 157 4.39 7.80 8.72
C ARG A 157 3.43 7.57 9.90
N ASP A 158 3.94 7.25 11.09
CA ASP A 158 3.10 7.02 12.27
C ASP A 158 2.31 8.30 12.65
N GLU A 159 2.89 9.49 12.48
CA GLU A 159 2.20 10.77 12.65
C GLU A 159 1.13 11.03 11.57
N LEU A 160 1.40 10.66 10.31
CA LEU A 160 0.41 10.73 9.22
C LEU A 160 -0.77 9.79 9.48
N TYR A 161 -0.51 8.55 9.91
CA TYR A 161 -1.54 7.58 10.31
C TYR A 161 -2.40 8.14 11.45
N ALA A 162 -1.77 8.73 12.47
CA ALA A 162 -2.47 9.34 13.58
C ALA A 162 -3.36 10.51 13.15
N SER A 163 -2.96 11.26 12.11
CA SER A 163 -3.75 12.37 11.56
C SER A 163 -5.07 11.94 10.91
N ILE A 164 -5.20 10.65 10.56
CA ILE A 164 -6.42 10.03 10.03
C ILE A 164 -7.04 9.01 11.03
N GLY A 165 -6.65 9.08 12.30
CA GLY A 165 -7.26 8.30 13.40
C GLY A 165 -6.64 6.92 13.65
N TYR A 166 -5.58 6.55 12.94
CA TYR A 166 -4.88 5.28 13.16
C TYR A 166 -3.69 5.44 14.10
N HIS A 167 -3.62 4.62 15.14
CA HIS A 167 -2.58 4.68 16.16
C HIS A 167 -1.86 3.34 16.25
N ARG A 168 -0.55 3.38 16.47
CA ARG A 168 0.27 2.19 16.59
C ARG A 168 -0.02 1.46 17.91
N ILE A 169 -0.17 0.14 17.84
CA ILE A 169 -0.29 -0.75 19.00
C ILE A 169 1.12 -0.90 19.61
N SER A 170 1.23 -0.89 20.95
CA SER A 170 2.53 -1.08 21.62
C SER A 170 3.14 -2.43 21.22
N ILE A 171 4.47 -2.48 21.15
CA ILE A 171 5.19 -3.73 20.90
C ILE A 171 4.88 -4.81 21.95
N ASP A 172 4.60 -4.39 23.18
CA ASP A 172 4.27 -5.26 24.32
C ASP A 172 2.93 -6.00 24.16
N TYR A 173 2.11 -5.57 23.19
CA TYR A 173 0.77 -6.08 22.93
C TYR A 173 0.61 -6.66 21.52
N GLN A 174 1.72 -6.99 20.83
CA GLN A 174 1.64 -7.61 19.51
C GLN A 174 1.26 -9.09 19.64
N SER A 175 0.01 -9.40 19.34
CA SER A 175 -0.49 -10.77 19.29
C SER A 175 -0.55 -11.32 17.87
N GLU A 176 -0.48 -12.64 17.76
CA GLU A 176 -0.75 -13.35 16.51
C GLU A 176 -2.26 -13.34 16.19
N LEU A 177 -2.59 -13.44 14.90
CA LEU A 177 -3.95 -13.65 14.46
C LEU A 177 -4.44 -15.04 14.90
N PRO A 178 -5.74 -15.21 15.24
CA PRO A 178 -6.32 -16.54 15.37
C PRO A 178 -6.10 -17.37 14.10
N SER A 179 -5.80 -18.66 14.24
CA SER A 179 -5.40 -19.55 13.13
C SER A 179 -6.34 -19.46 11.92
N ASP A 180 -7.65 -19.51 12.15
CA ASP A 180 -8.65 -19.55 11.08
C ASP A 180 -8.69 -18.24 10.27
N LEU A 181 -8.43 -17.10 10.93
CA LEU A 181 -8.34 -15.80 10.25
C LEU A 181 -6.98 -15.64 9.56
N SER A 182 -5.93 -16.24 10.12
CA SER A 182 -4.59 -16.20 9.54
C SER A 182 -4.51 -16.92 8.18
N GLU A 183 -5.25 -18.02 7.98
CA GLU A 183 -5.27 -18.76 6.70
C GLU A 183 -6.00 -18.02 5.57
N MET A 184 -6.98 -17.19 5.92
CA MET A 184 -7.86 -16.48 4.99
C MET A 184 -7.47 -15.02 4.77
N LYS A 185 -6.46 -14.53 5.47
CA LYS A 185 -5.92 -13.17 5.31
C LYS A 185 -5.45 -12.96 3.87
N ILE A 186 -5.66 -11.76 3.34
CA ILE A 186 -5.06 -11.32 2.08
C ILE A 186 -3.99 -10.30 2.44
N THR A 187 -2.76 -10.54 1.98
CA THR A 187 -1.64 -9.65 2.26
C THR A 187 -1.56 -8.57 1.20
N ASN A 188 -1.61 -7.32 1.66
CA ASN A 188 -1.25 -6.16 0.85
C ASN A 188 0.30 -5.98 0.91
N PRO A 189 1.01 -6.00 -0.23
CA PRO A 189 2.47 -5.81 -0.29
C PRO A 189 2.96 -4.46 0.25
N ASP A 190 2.13 -3.43 0.19
CA ASP A 190 2.47 -2.07 0.64
C ASP A 190 2.21 -1.83 2.13
N ALA A 191 1.38 -2.68 2.74
CA ALA A 191 1.04 -2.61 4.16
C ALA A 191 1.03 -3.99 4.84
N PRO A 192 2.13 -4.78 4.78
CA PRO A 192 2.14 -6.14 5.31
C PRO A 192 1.90 -6.21 6.83
N PHE A 193 2.20 -5.12 7.54
CA PHE A 193 2.05 -4.99 8.99
C PHE A 193 0.96 -4.03 9.45
N VAL A 194 -0.05 -3.77 8.61
CA VAL A 194 -1.15 -2.84 8.95
C VAL A 194 -1.83 -3.18 10.28
N MET A 195 -1.82 -4.45 10.68
CA MET A 195 -2.44 -4.93 11.91
C MET A 195 -1.71 -4.47 13.18
N LYS A 196 -0.53 -3.84 13.05
CA LYS A 196 0.16 -3.15 14.16
C LYS A 196 -0.47 -1.79 14.50
N TYR A 197 -1.60 -1.44 13.87
CA TYR A 197 -2.33 -0.21 14.11
C TYR A 197 -3.79 -0.49 14.48
N PHE A 198 -4.39 0.44 15.22
CA PHE A 198 -5.80 0.44 15.56
C PHE A 198 -6.43 1.80 15.30
N ILE A 199 -7.74 1.82 15.11
CA ILE A 199 -8.58 3.02 15.00
C ILE A 199 -9.72 2.90 16.01
N ASN A 200 -10.16 4.04 16.55
CA ASN A 200 -11.28 4.11 17.49
C ASN A 200 -12.60 4.31 16.73
N LEU A 201 -13.47 3.32 16.74
CA LEU A 201 -14.73 3.31 15.98
C LEU A 201 -15.95 3.25 16.90
N LYS A 202 -17.06 3.82 16.43
CA LYS A 202 -18.39 3.75 17.06
C LYS A 202 -19.33 3.03 16.12
N LYS A 203 -20.03 2.01 16.61
CA LYS A 203 -21.07 1.32 15.83
C LYS A 203 -22.24 2.25 15.53
N LYS A 204 -22.74 2.24 14.29
CA LYS A 204 -24.02 2.88 13.94
C LYS A 204 -25.14 2.30 14.80
N ASN A 205 -26.08 3.15 15.22
CA ASN A 205 -27.28 2.79 15.99
C ASN A 205 -27.03 2.17 17.38
N HIS A 206 -25.81 2.24 17.93
CA HIS A 206 -25.54 1.74 19.27
C HIS A 206 -25.81 2.82 20.33
N GLN A 207 -26.78 2.56 21.22
CA GLN A 207 -27.34 3.56 22.15
C GLN A 207 -26.33 4.15 23.16
N LYS A 208 -25.17 3.49 23.37
CA LYS A 208 -24.23 3.83 24.45
C LYS A 208 -23.02 4.69 24.04
N ASN A 209 -22.94 5.21 22.80
CA ASN A 209 -21.75 5.94 22.31
C ASN A 209 -20.41 5.21 22.54
N LYS A 210 -20.45 3.87 22.70
CA LYS A 210 -19.30 3.04 23.02
C LYS A 210 -18.26 3.15 21.90
N ILE A 211 -17.00 3.34 22.30
CA ILE A 211 -15.84 3.33 21.43
C ILE A 211 -15.26 1.92 21.43
N TYR A 212 -14.91 1.44 20.25
CA TYR A 212 -14.28 0.15 20.01
C TYR A 212 -12.91 0.41 19.41
N LYS A 213 -11.86 -0.20 19.98
CA LYS A 213 -10.55 -0.26 19.32
C LYS A 213 -10.65 -1.31 18.22
N CYS A 214 -10.29 -0.96 17.00
CA CYS A 214 -10.42 -1.84 15.85
C CYS A 214 -9.14 -1.84 15.03
N THR A 215 -8.63 -3.00 14.62
CA THR A 215 -7.51 -3.08 13.68
C THR A 215 -8.01 -3.41 12.27
N PRO A 216 -7.48 -2.78 11.20
CA PRO A 216 -7.86 -3.08 9.84
C PRO A 216 -7.35 -4.46 9.41
N ILE A 217 -8.13 -5.14 8.58
CA ILE A 217 -7.74 -6.41 7.97
C ILE A 217 -8.35 -6.52 6.57
N ILE A 218 -7.62 -7.19 5.68
CA ILE A 218 -8.16 -7.74 4.45
C ILE A 218 -8.19 -9.25 4.58
N HIS A 219 -9.34 -9.85 4.31
CA HIS A 219 -9.47 -11.31 4.27
C HIS A 219 -10.37 -11.73 3.12
N ALA A 220 -10.30 -12.99 2.74
CA ALA A 220 -11.20 -13.57 1.78
C ALA A 220 -12.59 -13.84 2.39
N SER A 221 -13.63 -13.52 1.63
CA SER A 221 -15.03 -13.82 1.98
C SER A 221 -15.36 -15.31 1.99
N ARG A 222 -14.54 -16.13 1.32
CA ARG A 222 -14.73 -17.58 1.15
C ARG A 222 -13.41 -18.23 0.73
N PRO A 223 -13.20 -19.54 1.00
CA PRO A 223 -12.01 -20.25 0.53
C PRO A 223 -11.83 -20.15 -0.98
N PHE A 224 -10.58 -20.11 -1.44
CA PHE A 224 -10.26 -20.01 -2.86
C PHE A 224 -10.78 -21.24 -3.61
N LYS A 225 -11.50 -21.02 -4.72
CA LYS A 225 -11.81 -22.07 -5.69
C LYS A 225 -11.72 -21.49 -7.10
N PRO A 226 -10.86 -22.01 -7.99
CA PRO A 226 -10.65 -21.46 -9.33
C PRO A 226 -11.93 -21.26 -10.15
N LYS A 227 -12.95 -22.09 -9.90
CA LYS A 227 -14.26 -22.01 -10.58
C LYS A 227 -15.08 -20.74 -10.29
N TYR A 228 -14.79 -20.01 -9.21
CA TYR A 228 -15.57 -18.82 -8.84
C TYR A 228 -15.02 -17.56 -9.47
N SER A 229 -13.71 -17.35 -9.34
CA SER A 229 -13.00 -16.24 -9.96
C SER A 229 -11.50 -16.50 -9.95
N THR A 230 -10.84 -15.95 -10.97
CA THR A 230 -9.38 -15.86 -11.09
C THR A 230 -8.81 -14.54 -10.56
N SER A 231 -9.66 -13.58 -10.17
CA SER A 231 -9.22 -12.33 -9.55
C SER A 231 -9.29 -12.45 -8.03
N MET A 232 -8.20 -12.10 -7.34
CA MET A 232 -8.18 -12.04 -5.87
C MET A 232 -9.18 -11.00 -5.32
N PHE A 233 -9.39 -9.90 -6.05
CA PHE A 233 -10.32 -8.83 -5.66
C PHE A 233 -11.77 -9.30 -5.52
N ASP A 234 -12.19 -10.35 -6.25
CA ASP A 234 -13.56 -10.88 -6.14
C ASP A 234 -13.82 -11.63 -4.83
N TYR A 235 -12.76 -11.99 -4.10
CA TYR A 235 -12.85 -12.59 -2.78
C TYR A 235 -12.66 -11.57 -1.67
N LEU A 236 -12.07 -10.42 -1.98
CA LEU A 236 -11.54 -9.45 -1.03
C LEU A 236 -12.62 -8.81 -0.17
N VAL A 237 -12.43 -8.84 1.15
CA VAL A 237 -13.19 -8.09 2.14
C VAL A 237 -12.23 -7.25 2.95
N ALA A 238 -12.30 -5.93 2.80
CA ALA A 238 -11.62 -4.98 3.66
C ALA A 238 -12.55 -4.54 4.79
N THR A 239 -12.14 -4.76 6.04
CA THR A 239 -12.95 -4.50 7.23
C THR A 239 -12.05 -4.23 8.44
N THR A 240 -12.65 -4.10 9.62
CA THR A 240 -11.91 -4.09 10.88
C THR A 240 -12.38 -5.19 11.82
N ILE A 241 -11.49 -5.65 12.69
CA ILE A 241 -11.80 -6.54 13.82
C ILE A 241 -11.70 -5.76 15.11
N VAL A 242 -12.64 -6.00 16.03
CA VAL A 242 -12.67 -5.39 17.36
C VAL A 242 -11.61 -6.06 18.23
N LEU A 243 -10.81 -5.22 18.88
CA LEU A 243 -9.77 -5.60 19.81
C LEU A 243 -10.27 -5.56 21.25
N ASP A 244 -9.64 -6.33 22.11
CA ASP A 244 -9.69 -6.13 23.55
C ASP A 244 -9.13 -4.74 23.94
N GLU A 245 -9.70 -4.14 24.98
CA GLU A 245 -9.35 -2.77 25.37
C GLU A 245 -7.99 -2.68 26.07
N GLU A 246 -7.57 -3.75 26.76
CA GLU A 246 -6.33 -3.80 27.52
C GLU A 246 -5.22 -4.49 26.74
N THR A 247 -5.52 -5.64 26.13
CA THR A 247 -4.49 -6.48 25.49
C THR A 247 -4.26 -6.18 24.02
N TYR A 248 -5.16 -5.44 23.36
CA TYR A 248 -5.16 -5.22 21.90
C TYR A 248 -5.24 -6.50 21.06
N GLU A 249 -5.59 -7.63 21.66
CA GLU A 249 -5.81 -8.88 20.95
C GLU A 249 -7.17 -8.88 20.27
N PRO A 250 -7.34 -9.56 19.11
CA PRO A 250 -8.66 -9.76 18.54
C PRO A 250 -9.59 -10.48 19.53
N LYS A 251 -10.78 -9.91 19.77
CA LYS A 251 -11.73 -10.51 20.70
C LYS A 251 -12.12 -11.93 20.30
N GLN A 252 -12.40 -12.76 21.31
CA GLN A 252 -12.95 -14.11 21.12
C GLN A 252 -14.36 -14.20 21.74
N PRO A 253 -15.39 -14.61 20.97
CA PRO A 253 -15.35 -14.87 19.53
C PRO A 253 -15.05 -13.61 18.70
N LEU A 254 -14.49 -13.78 17.50
CA LEU A 254 -14.16 -12.68 16.59
C LEU A 254 -15.37 -11.77 16.34
N GLU A 255 -15.18 -10.48 16.58
CA GLU A 255 -16.18 -9.44 16.35
C GLU A 255 -15.68 -8.50 15.26
N TYR A 256 -16.39 -8.43 14.14
CA TYR A 256 -16.07 -7.50 13.05
C TYR A 256 -16.83 -6.18 13.22
N LEU A 257 -16.19 -5.09 12.80
CA LEU A 257 -16.83 -3.79 12.62
C LEU A 257 -16.52 -3.27 11.20
N PRO A 258 -17.39 -3.59 10.22
CA PRO A 258 -17.26 -3.07 8.86
C PRO A 258 -17.21 -1.54 8.82
N TYR A 259 -16.45 -0.98 7.89
CA TYR A 259 -16.27 0.48 7.75
C TYR A 259 -17.61 1.21 7.54
N ASP A 260 -18.53 0.61 6.79
CA ASP A 260 -19.87 1.16 6.54
C ASP A 260 -20.80 1.08 7.77
N GLN A 261 -20.46 0.30 8.80
CA GLN A 261 -21.15 0.23 10.08
C GLN A 261 -20.50 1.11 11.15
N ALA A 262 -19.37 1.75 10.85
CA ALA A 262 -18.69 2.67 11.75
C ALA A 262 -19.14 4.12 11.52
N ALA A 263 -19.80 4.71 12.52
CA ALA A 263 -20.42 6.04 12.42
C ALA A 263 -19.40 7.19 12.29
N ASN A 264 -18.18 7.00 12.81
CA ASN A 264 -17.13 8.02 12.86
C ASN A 264 -15.91 7.68 11.99
N PHE A 265 -16.00 6.71 11.09
CA PHE A 265 -14.86 6.32 10.24
C PHE A 265 -14.48 7.43 9.26
N TYR A 266 -15.39 7.82 8.37
CA TYR A 266 -15.16 8.92 7.40
C TYR A 266 -14.95 10.30 8.04
N ALA A 267 -15.39 10.48 9.29
CA ALA A 267 -15.08 11.69 10.04
C ALA A 267 -13.59 11.77 10.45
N GLN A 268 -12.92 10.62 10.59
CA GLN A 268 -11.49 10.54 10.91
C GLN A 268 -10.62 10.55 9.66
N ILE A 269 -10.94 9.69 8.68
CA ILE A 269 -10.09 9.52 7.49
C ILE A 269 -10.34 10.57 6.38
N GLY A 270 -11.45 11.31 6.47
CA GLY A 270 -11.91 12.19 5.41
C GLY A 270 -12.56 11.44 4.25
N ASN A 271 -12.78 12.15 3.13
CA ASN A 271 -13.55 11.64 1.98
C ASN A 271 -12.82 11.81 0.64
N ASN A 272 -11.49 12.00 0.65
CA ASN A 272 -10.71 12.22 -0.58
C ASN A 272 -10.54 10.97 -1.44
N THR A 273 -10.66 9.77 -0.87
CA THR A 273 -10.52 8.50 -1.58
C THR A 273 -11.60 7.49 -1.14
N GLY A 274 -11.91 6.56 -2.04
CA GLY A 274 -12.66 5.34 -1.75
C GLY A 274 -11.77 4.12 -1.48
N TYR A 275 -10.46 4.24 -1.66
CA TYR A 275 -9.50 3.15 -1.44
C TYR A 275 -9.15 3.02 0.05
N ILE A 276 -10.10 2.45 0.80
CA ILE A 276 -10.09 2.43 2.27
C ILE A 276 -9.58 1.11 2.86
N MET A 277 -8.82 0.32 2.11
CA MET A 277 -8.40 -1.01 2.57
C MET A 277 -7.52 -0.91 3.82
N HIS A 278 -6.53 -0.02 3.79
CA HIS A 278 -5.57 0.24 4.86
C HIS A 278 -5.28 1.74 5.01
N PRO A 279 -4.80 2.22 6.18
CA PRO A 279 -4.30 3.60 6.34
C PRO A 279 -3.21 3.97 5.35
N GLU A 280 -2.38 3.00 4.95
CA GLU A 280 -1.35 3.20 3.92
C GLU A 280 -1.95 3.65 2.59
N GLU A 281 -2.94 2.92 2.06
CA GLU A 281 -3.66 3.26 0.82
C GLU A 281 -4.38 4.60 0.91
N ILE A 282 -5.03 4.85 2.05
CA ILE A 282 -5.73 6.12 2.29
C ILE A 282 -4.74 7.29 2.17
N LEU A 283 -3.56 7.16 2.77
CA LEU A 283 -2.55 8.21 2.74
C LEU A 283 -1.82 8.28 1.41
N ALA A 284 -1.61 7.17 0.71
CA ALA A 284 -1.01 7.15 -0.61
C ALA A 284 -1.84 7.96 -1.63
N ASP A 285 -3.17 7.81 -1.62
CA ASP A 285 -4.06 8.64 -2.45
C ASP A 285 -4.06 10.12 -2.02
N ASN A 286 -4.03 10.39 -0.72
CA ASN A 286 -3.91 11.77 -0.24
C ASN A 286 -2.53 12.37 -0.57
N PHE A 287 -1.49 11.54 -0.64
CA PHE A 287 -0.14 11.94 -1.02
C PHE A 287 -0.06 12.32 -2.49
N VAL A 288 -0.76 11.61 -3.38
CA VAL A 288 -0.92 12.05 -4.78
C VAL A 288 -1.51 13.46 -4.84
N LEU A 289 -2.60 13.71 -4.11
CA LEU A 289 -3.26 15.03 -4.06
C LEU A 289 -2.35 16.13 -3.50
N TRP A 290 -1.52 15.78 -2.51
CA TRP A 290 -0.49 16.65 -1.93
C TRP A 290 0.63 16.94 -2.92
N MET A 291 1.20 15.92 -3.58
CA MET A 291 2.31 16.02 -4.54
C MET A 291 1.95 16.88 -5.75
N ILE A 292 0.78 16.68 -6.34
CA ILE A 292 0.32 17.52 -7.46
C ILE A 292 -0.12 18.92 -7.01
N ALA A 293 0.05 19.22 -5.71
CA ALA A 293 -0.21 20.49 -5.06
C ALA A 293 -1.55 21.08 -5.50
N THR A 294 -2.63 20.26 -5.44
CA THR A 294 -3.91 20.55 -6.09
C THR A 294 -4.34 22.00 -5.84
N LYS A 295 -4.04 22.89 -6.81
CA LYS A 295 -4.32 24.33 -6.73
C LYS A 295 -5.82 24.64 -6.84
N ASN A 296 -6.63 23.59 -7.02
CA ASN A 296 -8.07 23.66 -7.06
C ASN A 296 -8.65 23.00 -5.80
N PRO A 297 -8.84 23.75 -4.69
CA PRO A 297 -9.40 23.24 -3.44
C PRO A 297 -10.73 22.49 -3.63
N ASN A 298 -11.50 22.82 -4.68
CA ASN A 298 -12.78 22.18 -4.98
C ASN A 298 -12.66 20.72 -5.43
N ARG A 299 -11.45 20.24 -5.77
CA ARG A 299 -11.19 18.81 -6.01
C ARG A 299 -11.00 18.01 -4.72
N LEU A 300 -10.73 18.68 -3.59
CA LEU A 300 -10.54 18.02 -2.31
C LEU A 300 -11.86 17.96 -1.55
N ARG A 301 -12.36 16.76 -1.30
CA ARG A 301 -13.57 16.54 -0.47
C ARG A 301 -13.28 16.78 1.01
N THR A 302 -12.04 16.59 1.45
CA THR A 302 -11.58 16.86 2.81
C THR A 302 -10.18 17.50 2.77
N PRO A 303 -10.10 18.82 2.52
CA PRO A 303 -8.82 19.53 2.38
C PRO A 303 -7.89 19.40 3.60
N THR A 304 -8.46 19.26 4.80
CA THR A 304 -7.70 19.19 6.07
C THR A 304 -6.75 17.99 6.12
N VAL A 305 -7.08 16.87 5.47
CA VAL A 305 -6.18 15.69 5.41
C VAL A 305 -4.88 16.04 4.68
N VAL A 306 -4.97 16.69 3.52
CA VAL A 306 -3.81 17.13 2.72
C VAL A 306 -3.04 18.25 3.44
N GLN A 307 -3.74 19.16 4.13
CA GLN A 307 -3.10 20.22 4.92
C GLN A 307 -2.31 19.66 6.11
N ASN A 308 -2.88 18.69 6.83
CA ASN A 308 -2.21 17.99 7.92
C ASN A 308 -0.97 17.24 7.41
N MET A 309 -1.10 16.52 6.29
CA MET A 309 0.01 15.84 5.64
C MET A 309 1.15 16.82 5.31
N ASN A 310 0.82 17.96 4.69
CA ASN A 310 1.81 19.00 4.40
C ASN A 310 2.50 19.50 5.68
N ALA A 311 1.74 19.79 6.73
CA ALA A 311 2.30 20.27 7.99
C ALA A 311 3.22 19.24 8.68
N ILE A 312 2.88 17.95 8.58
CA ILE A 312 3.64 16.83 9.15
C ILE A 312 4.94 16.59 8.37
N ILE A 313 4.88 16.57 7.04
CA ILE A 313 6.06 16.36 6.20
C ILE A 313 6.99 17.58 6.24
N ALA A 314 6.46 18.80 6.13
CA ALA A 314 7.29 20.00 6.11
C ALA A 314 8.05 20.24 7.43
N ARG A 315 7.51 19.77 8.57
CA ARG A 315 8.20 19.87 9.87
C ARG A 315 9.27 18.79 10.07
N SER A 316 9.19 17.66 9.37
CA SER A 316 10.16 16.56 9.53
C SER A 316 11.47 16.77 8.77
N VAL A 317 11.50 17.75 7.87
CA VAL A 317 12.69 18.14 7.07
C VAL A 317 13.55 19.18 7.79
N LYS A 318 13.06 19.76 8.90
CA LYS A 318 13.79 20.71 9.76
C LYS A 318 14.52 19.99 10.87
#